data_AF-A0A969NLN8-F1
#
_entry.id   AF-A0A969NLN8-F1
#
_cell.length_a   1.000
_cell.length_b   1.000
_cell.length_c   1.000
_cell.angle_alpha   90.00
_cell.angle_beta   90.00
_cell.angle_gamma   90.00
#
_symmetry.space_group_name_H-M   'P 1'
#
loop_
_entity.id
_entity.type
_entity.pdbx_description
1 polymer ?
#
loop_
_entity_poly.entity_id
_entity_poly.type
_entity_poly.pdbx_seq_one_letter_code
_entity_poly.pdbx_strand_id
1 'polypeptide(L)'
;MKAHKLSVRQPKTRQQHHLSLIVGLLIVFLVSLKLLSACSAESVTLSLLVPHPEAQFWRSPIEEFENKYPKIRINLKNFDNSQVEKPEDTNQLRAI
;
A
#
# COMPACT_ATOMS: atom_id res chain seq x y z
N MET A 1 5.01 70.70 40.12
CA MET A 1 4.40 69.75 39.16
C MET A 1 5.44 68.70 38.78
N LYS A 2 5.24 67.44 39.17
CA LYS A 2 6.11 66.31 38.77
C LYS A 2 5.28 65.31 37.98
N ALA A 3 5.61 65.12 36.71
CA ALA A 3 5.05 64.06 35.89
C ALA A 3 5.95 62.82 36.05
N HIS A 4 5.42 61.73 36.64
CA HIS A 4 6.10 60.43 36.64
C HIS A 4 5.38 59.46 35.70
N LYS A 5 5.92 59.43 34.48
CA LYS A 5 6.19 58.28 33.60
C LYS A 5 5.36 57.00 33.85
N LEU A 6 4.33 56.80 33.04
CA LEU A 6 3.67 55.51 32.84
C LEU A 6 4.63 54.55 32.11
N SER A 7 5.05 53.50 32.80
CA SER A 7 5.80 52.39 32.20
C SER A 7 4.83 51.50 31.44
N VAL A 8 4.81 51.63 30.12
CA VAL A 8 4.05 50.77 29.21
C VAL A 8 4.83 49.46 29.02
N ARG A 9 4.45 48.41 29.76
CA ARG A 9 4.90 47.03 29.47
C ARG A 9 4.29 46.60 28.13
N GLN A 10 5.12 46.57 27.09
CA GLN A 10 4.76 46.01 25.79
C GLN A 10 4.54 44.48 25.89
N PRO A 11 3.55 43.91 25.18
CA PRO A 11 3.20 42.50 25.31
C PRO A 11 4.21 41.59 24.60
N LYS A 12 4.83 40.70 25.38
CA LYS A 12 5.83 39.69 24.96
C LYS A 12 5.17 38.48 24.28
N THR A 13 4.07 38.67 23.56
CA THR A 13 3.21 37.58 23.05
C THR A 13 3.45 37.26 21.57
N ARG A 14 4.01 38.17 20.76
CA ARG A 14 4.23 37.92 19.32
C ARG A 14 5.23 36.79 19.04
N GLN A 15 6.34 36.69 19.80
CA GLN A 15 7.36 35.67 19.53
C GLN A 15 6.92 34.24 19.85
N GLN A 16 6.02 34.04 20.82
CA GLN A 16 5.56 32.70 21.19
C GLN A 16 4.71 32.05 20.10
N HIS A 17 3.89 32.82 19.38
CA HIS A 17 3.06 32.30 18.29
C HIS A 17 3.89 31.83 17.08
N HIS A 18 5.03 32.47 16.80
CA HIS A 18 5.92 32.05 15.72
C HIS A 18 6.62 30.71 16.04
N LEU A 19 7.05 30.53 17.29
CA LEU A 19 7.66 29.26 17.73
C LEU A 19 6.65 28.10 17.68
N SER A 20 5.41 28.32 18.13
CA SER A 20 4.37 27.28 18.05
C SER A 20 4.05 26.87 16.60
N LEU A 21 4.05 27.84 15.67
CA LEU A 21 3.83 27.57 14.24
C LEU A 21 4.96 26.73 13.64
N ILE A 22 6.22 27.05 13.95
CA ILE A 22 7.39 26.31 13.45
C ILE A 22 7.39 24.88 13.98
N VAL A 23 7.10 24.69 15.28
CA VAL A 23 7.01 23.36 15.90
C VAL A 23 5.86 22.56 15.27
N GLY A 24 4.70 23.18 15.05
CA GLY A 24 3.57 22.53 14.37
C GLY A 24 3.91 22.09 12.95
N LEU A 25 4.59 22.94 12.17
CA LEU A 25 5.07 22.62 10.82
C LEU A 25 6.07 21.45 10.82
N LEU A 26 6.99 21.42 11.79
CA LEU A 26 7.92 20.30 11.95
C LEU A 26 7.20 18.97 12.24
N ILE A 27 6.18 18.99 13.10
CA ILE A 27 5.37 17.79 13.40
C ILE A 27 4.67 17.30 12.13
N VAL A 28 4.00 18.19 11.39
CA VAL A 28 3.33 17.83 10.13
C VAL A 28 4.32 17.27 9.12
N PHE A 29 5.51 17.87 9.01
CA PHE A 29 6.56 17.41 8.11
C PHE A 29 7.07 16.00 8.47
N LEU A 30 7.33 15.74 9.76
CA LEU A 30 7.75 14.42 10.23
C LEU A 30 6.68 13.34 10.02
N VAL A 31 5.41 13.68 10.27
CA VAL A 31 4.29 12.77 10.00
C VAL A 31 4.16 12.49 8.51
N SER A 32 4.33 13.50 7.66
CA SER A 32 4.31 13.35 6.20
C SER A 32 5.42 12.42 5.71
N LEU A 33 6.64 12.52 6.25
CA LEU A 33 7.74 11.61 5.92
C LEU A 33 7.44 10.17 6.33
N LYS A 34 6.82 9.96 7.49
CA LYS A 34 6.40 8.62 7.95
C LYS A 34 5.32 8.02 7.05
N LEU A 35 4.35 8.82 6.63
CA LEU A 35 3.29 8.41 5.70
C LEU A 35 3.86 8.07 4.31
N LEU A 36 4.78 8.89 3.78
CA LEU A 36 5.46 8.59 2.52
C LEU A 36 6.32 7.32 2.61
N SER A 37 6.99 7.10 3.74
CA SER A 37 7.78 5.89 3.97
C SER A 37 6.93 4.62 4.06
N ALA A 38 5.68 4.72 4.53
CA ALA A 38 4.74 3.60 4.55
C ALA A 38 4.12 3.31 3.16
N CYS A 39 4.26 4.25 2.22
CA CYS A 39 3.87 4.09 0.81
C CYS A 39 4.97 3.42 -0.03
N SER A 40 5.84 2.61 0.59
CA SER A 40 6.86 1.86 -0.16
C SER A 40 6.22 0.67 -0.86
N ALA A 41 5.96 0.85 -2.16
CA ALA A 41 5.74 -0.17 -3.19
C ALA A 41 5.02 -1.45 -2.72
N GLU A 42 3.68 -1.44 -2.80
CA GLU A 42 2.86 -2.65 -2.69
C GLU A 42 3.42 -3.74 -3.63
N SER A 43 3.68 -4.92 -3.07
CA SER A 43 4.03 -6.09 -3.85
C SER A 43 2.82 -6.52 -4.69
N VAL A 44 3.00 -6.63 -6.01
CA VAL A 44 1.96 -7.09 -6.91
C VAL A 44 1.87 -8.61 -6.84
N THR A 45 0.69 -9.15 -6.56
CA THR A 45 0.46 -10.60 -6.52
C THR A 45 -0.28 -11.05 -7.78
N LEU A 46 0.34 -11.92 -8.57
CA LEU A 46 -0.25 -12.55 -9.75
C LEU A 46 -0.76 -13.94 -9.38
N SER A 47 -1.94 -14.33 -9.86
CA SER A 47 -2.45 -15.70 -9.68
C SER A 47 -2.18 -16.52 -10.93
N LEU A 48 -1.43 -17.61 -10.81
CA LEU A 48 -1.19 -18.55 -11.88
C LEU A 48 -2.00 -19.81 -11.62
N LEU A 49 -2.95 -20.11 -12.51
CA LEU A 49 -3.72 -21.35 -12.47
C LEU A 49 -3.06 -22.39 -13.36
N VAL A 50 -2.79 -23.57 -12.82
CA VAL A 50 -2.21 -24.71 -13.55
C VAL A 50 -2.88 -26.01 -13.14
N PRO A 51 -2.96 -27.01 -14.05
CA PRO A 51 -3.42 -28.35 -13.70
C PRO A 51 -2.61 -28.96 -12.56
N HIS A 52 -3.26 -29.71 -11.67
CA HIS A 52 -2.60 -30.37 -10.52
C HIS A 52 -1.30 -31.13 -10.86
N PRO A 53 -1.22 -31.97 -11.92
CA PRO A 53 0.02 -32.69 -12.22
C PRO A 53 1.16 -31.75 -12.68
N GLU A 54 0.83 -30.56 -13.17
CA GLU A 54 1.81 -29.61 -13.68
C GLU A 54 2.34 -28.66 -12.59
N ALA A 55 1.59 -28.46 -11.52
CA ALA A 55 1.91 -27.51 -10.45
C ALA A 55 3.30 -27.70 -9.84
N GLN A 56 3.79 -28.95 -9.77
CA GLN A 56 5.12 -29.24 -9.24
C GLN A 56 6.24 -28.67 -10.13
N PHE A 57 6.06 -28.68 -11.46
CA PHE A 57 7.07 -28.17 -12.40
C PHE A 57 7.17 -26.64 -12.38
N TRP A 58 6.08 -25.96 -12.01
CA TRP A 58 6.04 -24.49 -11.97
C TRP A 58 6.69 -23.87 -10.73
N ARG A 59 6.97 -24.65 -9.67
CA ARG A 59 7.56 -24.11 -8.43
C ARG A 59 8.93 -23.48 -8.63
N SER A 60 9.87 -24.19 -9.27
CA SER A 60 11.22 -23.66 -9.49
C SER A 60 11.25 -22.41 -10.39
N PRO A 61 10.57 -22.40 -11.55
CA PRO A 61 10.49 -21.20 -12.39
C PRO A 61 9.87 -19.99 -11.67
N ILE A 62 8.85 -20.22 -10.83
CA ILE A 62 8.24 -19.16 -10.02
C ILE A 62 9.24 -18.60 -9.02
N GLU A 63 9.96 -19.46 -8.30
CA GLU A 63 10.95 -19.03 -7.33
C GLU A 63 12.07 -18.21 -7.99
N GLU A 64 12.58 -18.65 -9.14
CA GLU A 64 13.57 -17.91 -9.92
C GLU A 64 13.03 -16.53 -10.36
N PHE A 65 11.78 -16.49 -10.83
CA PHE A 65 11.12 -15.26 -11.23
C PHE A 65 10.92 -14.29 -10.06
N GLU A 66 10.43 -14.76 -8.91
CA GLU A 66 10.25 -13.92 -7.71
C GLU A 66 11.58 -13.39 -7.17
N ASN A 67 12.65 -14.20 -7.22
CA ASN A 67 13.98 -13.76 -6.85
C ASN A 67 14.51 -12.65 -7.78
N LYS A 68 14.21 -12.74 -9.08
CA LYS A 68 14.57 -11.72 -10.06
C LYS A 68 13.72 -10.45 -9.94
N TYR A 69 12.45 -10.59 -9.56
CA TYR A 69 11.48 -9.50 -9.45
C TYR A 69 10.88 -9.45 -8.04
N PRO A 70 11.60 -8.89 -7.04
CA PRO A 70 11.20 -8.98 -5.62
C PRO A 70 9.90 -8.24 -5.26
N LYS A 71 9.38 -7.43 -6.18
CA LYS A 71 8.08 -6.75 -6.04
C LYS A 71 6.91 -7.56 -6.56
N ILE A 72 7.15 -8.71 -7.17
CA ILE A 72 6.12 -9.56 -7.77
C ILE A 72 6.08 -10.88 -7.02
N ARG A 73 4.89 -11.30 -6.60
CA ARG A 73 4.61 -12.60 -6.01
C ARG A 73 3.68 -13.38 -6.93
N ILE A 74 3.90 -14.68 -7.10
CA ILE A 74 3.06 -15.56 -7.88
C ILE A 74 2.38 -16.53 -6.92
N ASN A 75 1.06 -16.40 -6.80
CA ASN A 75 0.22 -17.35 -6.10
C ASN A 75 -0.17 -18.48 -7.07
N LEU A 76 0.46 -19.64 -6.90
CA LEU A 76 0.18 -20.84 -7.69
C LEU A 76 -1.10 -21.51 -7.17
N LYS A 77 -2.14 -21.53 -8.01
CA LYS A 77 -3.40 -22.22 -7.72
C LYS A 77 -3.50 -23.48 -8.55
N ASN A 78 -3.70 -24.61 -7.88
CA ASN A 78 -3.90 -25.89 -8.55
C ASN A 78 -5.35 -26.00 -8.98
N PHE A 79 -5.58 -26.23 -10.27
CA PHE A 79 -6.88 -26.64 -10.77
C PHE A 79 -7.05 -28.13 -10.46
N ASP A 80 -7.94 -28.44 -9.53
CA ASP A 80 -8.41 -29.79 -9.34
C ASP A 80 -9.43 -30.03 -10.46
N ASN A 81 -9.10 -30.87 -11.43
CA ASN A 81 -9.97 -31.19 -12.58
C ASN A 81 -11.32 -31.84 -12.16
N SER A 82 -11.57 -32.00 -10.86
CA SER A 82 -12.77 -32.60 -10.29
C SER A 82 -14.03 -31.73 -10.42
N GLN A 83 -13.92 -30.46 -10.82
CA GLN A 83 -15.07 -29.56 -11.04
C GLN A 83 -15.23 -29.05 -12.48
N VAL A 84 -14.80 -29.81 -13.49
CA VAL A 84 -15.39 -29.63 -14.81
C VAL A 84 -16.77 -30.25 -14.75
N GLU A 85 -17.77 -29.47 -14.33
CA GLU A 85 -19.18 -29.76 -14.52
C GLU A 85 -19.37 -30.03 -16.01
N LYS A 86 -19.42 -31.31 -16.37
CA LYS A 86 -19.64 -31.73 -17.74
C LYS A 86 -21.00 -31.15 -18.12
N PRO A 87 -21.12 -30.30 -19.16
CA PRO A 87 -22.42 -29.79 -19.55
C PRO A 87 -23.34 -30.98 -19.80
N GLU A 88 -24.41 -31.08 -19.00
CA GLU A 88 -25.20 -32.30 -18.87
C GLU A 88 -26.03 -32.60 -20.13
N ASP A 89 -26.04 -31.70 -21.12
CA ASP A 89 -26.79 -31.96 -22.35
C ASP A 89 -26.23 -31.21 -23.57
N THR A 90 -25.52 -31.93 -24.44
CA THR A 90 -25.13 -31.45 -25.78
C THR A 90 -26.32 -31.19 -26.71
N ASN A 91 -27.55 -31.49 -26.29
CA ASN A 91 -28.75 -31.28 -27.12
C ASN A 91 -29.26 -29.83 -27.15
N GLN A 92 -28.79 -28.94 -26.26
CA GLN A 92 -29.26 -27.54 -26.25
C GLN A 92 -28.66 -26.66 -27.37
N LEU A 93 -27.63 -27.13 -28.09
CA LEU A 93 -27.05 -26.42 -29.24
C LEU A 93 -27.75 -26.72 -30.58
N ARG A 94 -28.73 -27.62 -30.61
CA ARG A 94 -29.46 -27.99 -31.85
C ARG A 94 -30.75 -27.18 -32.07
N ALA A 95 -31.15 -26.34 -31.12
CA ALA A 95 -32.42 -25.61 -31.16
C ALA A 95 -32.29 -24.11 -31.49
N ILE A 96 -31.14 -23.67 -32.03
CA ILE A 96 -30.96 -22.32 -32.59
C ILE A 96 -30.70 -22.44 -34.09
#